data_AF-A0A949I1G6-F1
#
_entry.id   AF-A0A949I1G6-F1
#
_cell.length_a   1.000
_cell.length_b   1.000
_cell.length_c   1.000
_cell.angle_alpha   90.00
_cell.angle_beta   90.00
_cell.angle_gamma   90.00
#
_symmetry.space_group_name_H-M   'P 1'
#
loop_
_entity.id
_entity.type
_entity.pdbx_description
1 polymer ?
#
loop_
_entity_poly.entity_id
_entity_poly.type
_entity_poly.pdbx_seq_one_letter_code
_entity_poly.pdbx_strand_id
1 'polypeptide(L)'
;AGIKVARGEYVLILNPDTLIRDGALEKLAAFADRHPEAGAFGCRVLNPDGSFQNPARPIPTVFGWAIAALYLRWLGRLSPFFTSDRYPGWQGRSERPIGFQSGCCVLFRRDLLRRLGGFDERFFYHFEESDLCFRVWKSGSSVLFCPDAEITHLGGQSVGRFPIRFALETYRSGYRFFFKHYGWKGVTRIRWIYLANLWLRWTGYRLVKFVRPGEALDNRLKMYAVAMDWNWRLDPRRFIEEGIEPGVGYEPLAPAPKMAESTV
;
A
#
# COMPACT_ATOMS: atom_id res chain seq x y z
N ALA A 1 9.45 1.20 17.15
CA ALA A 1 9.59 1.07 18.62
C ALA A 1 8.74 -0.07 19.21
N GLY A 2 7.41 -0.07 19.06
CA GLY A 2 6.52 -1.08 19.68
C GLY A 2 6.86 -2.55 19.36
N ILE A 3 7.19 -2.87 18.10
CA ILE A 3 7.57 -4.23 17.69
C ILE A 3 8.76 -4.77 18.51
N LYS A 4 9.72 -3.91 18.87
CA LYS A 4 10.96 -4.32 19.59
C LYS A 4 10.68 -4.74 21.03
N VAL A 5 9.63 -4.22 21.66
CA VAL A 5 9.29 -4.49 23.07
C VAL A 5 8.16 -5.50 23.25
N ALA A 6 7.50 -5.91 22.16
CA ALA A 6 6.39 -6.86 22.18
C ALA A 6 6.83 -8.26 22.66
N ARG A 7 6.07 -8.84 23.60
CA ARG A 7 6.38 -10.14 24.24
C ARG A 7 5.39 -11.27 23.92
N GLY A 8 4.29 -10.98 23.23
CA GLY A 8 3.33 -11.99 22.79
C GLY A 8 3.91 -12.91 21.72
N GLU A 9 3.28 -14.06 21.50
CA GLU A 9 3.60 -14.96 20.38
C GLU A 9 3.30 -14.30 19.03
N TYR A 10 2.24 -13.49 19.01
CA TYR A 10 1.85 -12.66 17.88
C TYR A 10 2.12 -11.19 18.15
N VAL A 11 2.36 -10.43 17.07
CA VAL A 11 2.44 -8.97 17.08
C VAL A 11 1.34 -8.43 16.20
N LEU A 12 0.38 -7.71 16.80
CA LEU A 12 -0.68 -7.02 16.08
C LEU A 12 -0.22 -5.61 15.72
N ILE A 13 -0.27 -5.28 14.44
CA ILE A 13 -0.23 -3.90 13.96
C ILE A 13 -1.66 -3.44 13.81
N LEU A 14 -2.00 -2.37 14.52
CA LEU A 14 -3.34 -1.83 14.61
C LEU A 14 -3.27 -0.30 14.55
N ASN A 15 -4.06 0.30 13.66
CA ASN A 15 -4.17 1.75 13.63
C ASN A 15 -4.99 2.26 14.83
N PRO A 16 -4.68 3.46 15.37
CA PRO A 16 -5.40 4.02 16.51
C PRO A 16 -6.85 4.41 16.19
N ASP A 17 -7.21 4.57 14.92
CA ASP A 17 -8.55 4.91 14.45
C ASP A 17 -9.37 3.66 14.05
N THR A 18 -9.19 2.57 14.81
CA THR A 18 -9.91 1.32 14.64
C THR A 18 -10.80 0.98 15.84
N LEU A 19 -11.95 0.41 15.53
CA LEU A 19 -12.88 -0.18 16.49
C LEU A 19 -12.86 -1.69 16.30
N ILE A 20 -12.41 -2.40 17.32
CA ILE A 20 -12.37 -3.86 17.33
C ILE A 20 -13.78 -4.38 17.60
N ARG A 21 -14.30 -5.26 16.74
CA ARG A 21 -15.61 -5.90 16.97
C ARG A 21 -15.47 -7.10 17.90
N ASP A 22 -16.57 -7.50 18.51
CA ASP A 22 -16.60 -8.54 19.54
C ASP A 22 -15.94 -9.85 19.07
N GLY A 23 -14.94 -10.29 19.85
CA GLY A 23 -14.19 -11.52 19.61
C GLY A 23 -13.23 -11.47 18.42
N ALA A 24 -13.02 -10.31 17.78
CA ALA A 24 -12.24 -10.25 16.53
C ALA A 24 -10.77 -10.64 16.72
N LEU A 25 -10.15 -10.23 17.83
CA LEU A 25 -8.75 -10.58 18.09
C LEU A 25 -8.59 -12.06 18.44
N GLU A 26 -9.52 -12.61 19.21
CA GLU A 26 -9.58 -14.02 19.59
C GLU A 26 -9.76 -14.90 18.35
N LYS A 27 -10.68 -14.51 17.45
CA LYS A 27 -10.88 -15.19 16.17
C LYS A 27 -9.62 -15.12 15.30
N LEU A 28 -8.96 -13.97 15.23
CA LEU A 28 -7.75 -13.79 14.44
C LEU A 28 -6.56 -14.60 15.00
N ALA A 29 -6.41 -14.65 16.33
CA ALA A 29 -5.39 -15.46 16.99
C ALA A 29 -5.66 -16.96 16.82
N ALA A 30 -6.89 -17.42 17.08
CA ALA A 30 -7.28 -18.81 16.85
C ALA A 30 -7.15 -19.21 15.38
N PHE A 31 -7.41 -18.28 14.46
CA PHE A 31 -7.16 -18.48 13.02
C PHE A 31 -5.68 -18.66 12.74
N ALA A 32 -4.82 -17.85 13.35
CA ALA A 32 -3.38 -17.99 13.24
C ALA A 32 -2.88 -19.33 13.81
N ASP A 33 -3.38 -19.77 14.97
CA ASP A 33 -3.01 -21.05 15.58
C ASP A 33 -3.32 -22.25 14.67
N ARG A 34 -4.44 -22.19 13.93
CA ARG A 34 -4.83 -23.23 12.96
C ARG A 34 -3.97 -23.26 11.70
N HIS A 35 -3.16 -22.23 11.45
CA HIS A 35 -2.35 -22.06 10.23
C HIS A 35 -0.87 -21.82 10.59
N PRO A 36 -0.16 -22.84 11.11
CA PRO A 36 1.25 -22.73 11.51
C PRO A 36 2.19 -22.37 10.33
N GLU A 37 1.82 -22.68 9.09
CA GLU A 37 2.58 -22.37 7.88
C GLU A 37 2.52 -20.89 7.45
N ALA A 38 1.51 -20.15 7.92
CA ALA A 38 1.32 -18.75 7.60
C ALA A 38 2.10 -17.83 8.55
N GLY A 39 2.62 -16.74 8.00
CA GLY A 39 3.46 -15.77 8.70
C GLY A 39 2.74 -14.50 9.14
N ALA A 40 1.64 -14.17 8.46
CA ALA A 40 0.84 -12.99 8.72
C ALA A 40 -0.64 -13.23 8.41
N PHE A 41 -1.51 -12.49 9.10
CA PHE A 41 -2.95 -12.71 9.11
C PHE A 41 -3.66 -11.37 9.01
N GLY A 42 -4.42 -11.20 7.95
CA GLY A 42 -5.35 -10.09 7.78
C GLY A 42 -6.74 -10.44 8.27
N CYS A 43 -7.55 -9.41 8.52
CA CYS A 43 -8.93 -9.55 8.91
C CYS A 43 -9.85 -8.73 8.00
N ARG A 44 -11.14 -8.95 8.11
CA ARG A 44 -12.13 -8.13 7.43
C ARG A 44 -12.17 -6.74 8.04
N VAL A 45 -12.18 -5.72 7.18
CA VAL A 45 -12.22 -4.32 7.59
C VAL A 45 -13.42 -3.64 6.94
N LEU A 46 -14.20 -2.97 7.78
CA LEU A 46 -15.43 -2.29 7.42
C LEU A 46 -15.29 -0.79 7.62
N ASN A 47 -15.96 -0.02 6.78
CA ASN A 47 -16.20 1.40 7.00
C ASN A 47 -17.20 1.61 8.16
N PRO A 48 -17.34 2.84 8.68
CA PRO A 48 -18.32 3.16 9.73
C PRO A 48 -19.76 2.80 9.36
N ASP A 49 -20.12 2.86 8.06
CA ASP A 49 -21.44 2.47 7.54
C ASP A 49 -21.62 0.95 7.36
N GLY A 50 -20.63 0.14 7.76
CA GLY A 50 -20.64 -1.31 7.63
C GLY A 50 -20.26 -1.84 6.24
N SER A 51 -19.97 -0.98 5.27
CA SER A 51 -19.52 -1.41 3.94
C SER A 51 -18.07 -1.93 3.97
N PHE A 52 -17.74 -2.88 3.09
CA PHE A 52 -16.41 -3.50 3.04
C PHE A 52 -15.34 -2.53 2.50
N GLN A 53 -14.22 -2.37 3.20
CA GLN A 53 -13.18 -1.39 2.86
C GLN A 53 -12.06 -1.93 1.95
N ASN A 54 -12.09 -3.23 1.60
CA ASN A 54 -11.08 -3.89 0.76
C ASN A 54 -9.62 -3.72 1.26
N PRO A 55 -9.32 -4.20 2.49
CA PRO A 55 -8.01 -4.08 3.14
C PRO A 55 -6.96 -5.03 2.58
N ALA A 56 -7.38 -6.14 1.95
CA ALA A 56 -6.52 -7.20 1.47
C ALA A 56 -6.39 -7.15 -0.06
N ARG A 57 -5.15 -7.14 -0.54
CA ARG A 57 -4.84 -6.94 -1.97
C ARG A 57 -3.73 -7.87 -2.46
N PRO A 58 -3.64 -8.13 -3.78
CA PRO A 58 -2.48 -8.79 -4.38
C PRO A 58 -1.19 -8.03 -4.11
N ILE A 59 -0.04 -8.74 -4.16
CA ILE A 59 1.27 -8.09 -4.11
C ILE A 59 1.37 -7.09 -5.27
N PRO A 60 1.80 -5.84 -5.01
CA PRO A 60 2.00 -4.86 -6.08
C PRO A 60 2.99 -5.38 -7.13
N THR A 61 2.54 -5.52 -8.37
CA THR A 61 3.40 -5.85 -9.52
C THR A 61 3.35 -4.75 -10.57
N VAL A 62 4.39 -4.64 -11.40
CA VAL A 62 4.41 -3.67 -12.50
C VAL A 62 3.22 -3.88 -13.44
N PHE A 63 2.90 -5.14 -13.76
CA PHE A 63 1.78 -5.48 -14.62
C PHE A 63 0.42 -5.17 -13.97
N GLY A 64 0.23 -5.54 -12.71
CA GLY A 64 -0.99 -5.23 -11.98
C GLY A 64 -1.23 -3.72 -11.84
N TRP A 65 -0.16 -2.94 -11.63
CA TRP A 65 -0.21 -1.48 -11.64
C TRP A 65 -0.54 -0.92 -13.02
N ALA A 66 0.00 -1.49 -14.10
CA ALA A 66 -0.35 -1.07 -15.47
C ALA A 66 -1.85 -1.26 -15.75
N ILE A 67 -2.42 -2.42 -15.41
CA ILE A 67 -3.86 -2.69 -15.56
C ILE A 67 -4.69 -1.68 -14.75
N ALA A 68 -4.29 -1.43 -13.51
CA ALA A 68 -4.94 -0.45 -12.63
C ALA A 68 -4.85 0.98 -13.17
N ALA A 69 -3.70 1.35 -13.73
CA ALA A 69 -3.41 2.68 -14.27
C ALA A 69 -4.17 2.98 -15.57
N LEU A 70 -4.37 1.96 -16.41
CA LEU A 70 -5.07 2.03 -17.69
C LEU A 70 -6.58 1.76 -17.59
N TYR A 71 -7.13 1.65 -16.37
CA TYR A 71 -8.55 1.38 -16.12
C TYR A 71 -9.04 0.03 -16.66
N LEU A 72 -8.14 -0.93 -16.82
CA LEU A 72 -8.42 -2.26 -17.36
C LEU A 72 -8.79 -3.29 -16.27
N ARG A 73 -9.14 -2.85 -15.06
CA ARG A 73 -9.46 -3.73 -13.92
C ARG A 73 -10.63 -4.69 -14.20
N TRP A 74 -11.52 -4.32 -15.12
CA TRP A 74 -12.66 -5.14 -15.52
C TRP A 74 -12.22 -6.44 -16.22
N LEU A 75 -11.04 -6.46 -16.85
CA LEU A 75 -10.47 -7.68 -17.45
C LEU A 75 -10.20 -8.78 -16.40
N GLY A 76 -10.00 -8.41 -15.14
CA GLY A 76 -9.86 -9.38 -14.04
C GLY A 76 -11.11 -10.24 -13.80
N ARG A 77 -12.28 -9.83 -14.31
CA ARG A 77 -13.50 -10.66 -14.32
C ARG A 77 -13.47 -11.74 -15.40
N LEU A 78 -12.69 -11.54 -16.45
CA LEU A 78 -12.56 -12.47 -17.57
C LEU A 78 -11.48 -13.51 -17.32
N SER A 79 -10.37 -13.10 -16.67
CA SER A 79 -9.29 -14.01 -16.32
C SER A 79 -8.51 -13.54 -15.09
N PRO A 80 -8.15 -14.45 -14.16
CA PRO A 80 -7.25 -14.15 -13.05
C PRO A 80 -5.90 -13.58 -13.47
N PHE A 81 -5.45 -13.84 -14.70
CA PHE A 81 -4.22 -13.26 -15.26
C PHE A 81 -4.24 -11.73 -15.22
N PHE A 82 -5.40 -11.10 -15.41
CA PHE A 82 -5.57 -9.65 -15.38
C PHE A 82 -5.91 -9.11 -13.99
N THR A 83 -5.67 -9.88 -12.93
CA THR A 83 -5.80 -9.40 -11.56
C THR A 83 -4.80 -8.26 -11.34
N SER A 84 -5.33 -7.09 -10.98
CA SER A 84 -4.56 -5.85 -10.84
C SER A 84 -4.11 -5.62 -9.40
N ASP A 85 -4.73 -4.67 -8.71
CA ASP A 85 -4.47 -4.28 -7.34
C ASP A 85 -5.60 -4.70 -6.38
N ARG A 86 -6.56 -5.51 -6.86
CA ARG A 86 -7.75 -5.93 -6.10
C ARG A 86 -8.17 -7.33 -6.52
N TYR A 87 -8.83 -8.05 -5.61
CA TYR A 87 -9.52 -9.31 -5.91
C TYR A 87 -10.93 -9.01 -6.46
N PRO A 88 -11.22 -9.26 -7.76
CA PRO A 88 -12.49 -8.90 -8.35
C PRO A 88 -13.68 -9.61 -7.68
N GLY A 89 -14.70 -8.86 -7.26
CA GLY A 89 -15.92 -9.40 -6.66
C GLY A 89 -15.77 -9.94 -5.23
N TRP A 90 -14.56 -9.98 -4.68
CA TRP A 90 -14.33 -10.52 -3.34
C TRP A 90 -14.65 -9.48 -2.26
N GLN A 91 -15.50 -9.89 -1.31
CA GLN A 91 -16.03 -9.04 -0.24
C GLN A 91 -15.46 -9.42 1.14
N GLY A 92 -14.32 -10.12 1.18
CA GLY A 92 -13.72 -10.57 2.44
C GLY A 92 -14.60 -11.55 3.22
N ARG A 93 -15.42 -12.36 2.52
CA ARG A 93 -16.33 -13.36 3.13
C ARG A 93 -15.76 -14.77 3.16
N SER A 94 -14.55 -14.96 2.66
CA SER A 94 -13.92 -16.26 2.55
C SER A 94 -12.47 -16.16 2.97
N GLU A 95 -12.01 -17.22 3.62
CA GLU A 95 -10.60 -17.44 3.86
C GLU A 95 -9.86 -17.54 2.52
N ARG A 96 -8.65 -16.95 2.45
CA ARG A 96 -7.75 -17.13 1.31
C ARG A 96 -6.33 -16.65 1.61
N PRO A 97 -5.35 -17.11 0.82
CA PRO A 97 -4.10 -16.38 0.65
C PRO A 97 -4.33 -15.01 0.01
N ILE A 98 -3.64 -14.02 0.56
CA ILE A 98 -3.64 -12.64 0.08
C ILE A 98 -2.21 -12.16 -0.17
N GLY A 99 -2.03 -11.14 -1.00
CA GLY A 99 -0.71 -10.55 -1.20
C GLY A 99 -0.25 -9.79 0.04
N PHE A 100 -1.06 -8.83 0.48
CA PHE A 100 -0.84 -8.08 1.70
C PHE A 100 -2.17 -7.61 2.30
N GLN A 101 -2.14 -7.33 3.60
CA GLN A 101 -3.20 -6.67 4.35
C GLN A 101 -2.75 -5.23 4.65
N SER A 102 -3.65 -4.26 4.52
CA SER A 102 -3.39 -2.87 4.95
C SER A 102 -3.10 -2.78 6.44
N GLY A 103 -2.24 -1.86 6.88
CA GLY A 103 -1.80 -1.74 8.27
C GLY A 103 -2.85 -1.30 9.28
N CYS A 104 -4.09 -1.05 8.86
CA CYS A 104 -5.18 -0.80 9.80
C CYS A 104 -5.38 -1.97 10.78
N CYS A 105 -5.21 -3.22 10.35
CA CYS A 105 -5.19 -4.39 11.22
C CYS A 105 -4.53 -5.58 10.53
N VAL A 106 -3.34 -5.96 10.99
CA VAL A 106 -2.59 -7.14 10.52
C VAL A 106 -1.82 -7.76 11.68
N LEU A 107 -1.98 -9.08 11.86
CA LEU A 107 -1.31 -9.87 12.89
C LEU A 107 -0.13 -10.61 12.27
N PHE A 108 1.05 -10.57 12.89
CA PHE A 108 2.22 -11.32 12.46
C PHE A 108 2.66 -12.31 13.52
N ARG A 109 3.23 -13.45 13.09
CA ARG A 109 4.03 -14.29 14.00
C ARG A 109 5.25 -13.50 14.46
N ARG A 110 5.44 -13.34 15.76
CA ARG A 110 6.54 -12.51 16.29
C ARG A 110 7.89 -12.99 15.80
N ASP A 111 8.15 -14.29 15.85
CA ASP A 111 9.46 -14.83 15.53
C ASP A 111 9.81 -14.64 14.05
N LEU A 112 8.82 -14.76 13.15
CA LEU A 112 9.01 -14.40 11.75
C LEU A 112 9.24 -12.89 11.59
N LEU A 113 8.41 -12.05 12.21
CA LEU A 113 8.53 -10.59 12.14
C LEU A 113 9.92 -10.12 12.60
N ARG A 114 10.46 -10.72 13.67
CA ARG A 114 11.81 -10.46 14.18
C ARG A 114 12.89 -10.90 13.19
N ARG A 115 12.79 -12.11 12.62
CA ARG A 115 13.72 -12.60 11.59
C ARG A 115 13.74 -11.71 10.35
N LEU A 116 12.59 -11.15 9.97
CA LEU A 116 12.47 -10.24 8.83
C LEU A 116 12.92 -8.80 9.17
N GLY A 117 13.19 -8.47 10.43
CA GLY A 117 13.61 -7.12 10.83
C GLY A 117 12.46 -6.11 10.97
N GLY A 118 11.21 -6.55 10.99
CA GLY A 118 10.04 -5.65 11.10
C GLY A 118 9.80 -4.80 9.85
N PHE A 119 9.20 -3.62 10.03
CA PHE A 119 9.02 -2.65 8.96
C PHE A 119 10.36 -2.07 8.50
N ASP A 120 10.47 -1.84 7.19
CA ASP A 120 11.60 -1.11 6.64
C ASP A 120 11.34 0.39 6.80
N GLU A 121 12.10 1.04 7.69
CA GLU A 121 11.93 2.45 8.07
C GLU A 121 12.16 3.43 6.88
N ARG A 122 12.62 2.91 5.73
CA ARG A 122 12.77 3.69 4.50
C ARG A 122 11.43 3.94 3.77
N PHE A 123 10.37 3.25 4.19
CA PHE A 123 8.98 3.53 3.81
C PHE A 123 8.32 4.37 4.90
N PHE A 124 7.89 5.58 4.56
CA PHE A 124 7.23 6.48 5.52
C PHE A 124 5.70 6.41 5.44
N TYR A 125 5.15 6.40 4.22
CA TYR A 125 3.72 6.37 3.98
C TYR A 125 3.41 5.56 2.71
N HIS A 126 2.51 4.59 2.83
CA HIS A 126 2.21 3.55 1.85
C HIS A 126 3.39 2.62 1.52
N PHE A 127 3.05 1.39 1.12
CA PHE A 127 3.95 0.29 0.78
C PHE A 127 4.74 -0.31 1.94
N GLU A 128 4.68 0.22 3.17
CA GLU A 128 5.34 -0.36 4.33
C GLU A 128 4.82 -1.77 4.65
N GLU A 129 3.51 -1.98 4.59
CA GLU A 129 2.90 -3.29 4.83
C GLU A 129 2.95 -4.18 3.60
N SER A 130 2.87 -3.58 2.40
CA SER A 130 3.07 -4.32 1.15
C SER A 130 4.48 -4.91 1.07
N ASP A 131 5.51 -4.14 1.44
CA ASP A 131 6.91 -4.61 1.54
C ASP A 131 7.03 -5.75 2.56
N LEU A 132 6.54 -5.54 3.79
CA LEU A 132 6.66 -6.52 4.85
C LEU A 132 5.93 -7.83 4.51
N CYS A 133 4.70 -7.75 3.99
CA CYS A 133 3.96 -8.93 3.54
C CYS A 133 4.64 -9.62 2.35
N PHE A 134 5.27 -8.87 1.43
CA PHE A 134 6.04 -9.49 0.36
C PHE A 134 7.30 -10.19 0.89
N ARG A 135 7.94 -9.65 1.93
CA ARG A 135 9.06 -10.33 2.62
C ARG A 135 8.59 -11.59 3.36
N VAL A 136 7.39 -11.61 3.91
CA VAL A 136 6.75 -12.85 4.45
C VAL A 136 6.61 -13.89 3.34
N TRP A 137 6.04 -13.52 2.19
CA TRP A 137 5.97 -14.42 1.03
C TRP A 137 7.35 -14.93 0.57
N LYS A 138 8.36 -14.05 0.54
CA LYS A 138 9.74 -14.42 0.15
C LYS A 138 10.45 -15.31 1.18
N SER A 139 9.98 -15.38 2.43
CA SER A 139 10.52 -16.32 3.42
C SER A 139 9.92 -17.72 3.31
N GLY A 140 9.00 -17.96 2.37
CA GLY A 140 8.28 -19.22 2.21
C GLY A 140 7.00 -19.33 3.06
N SER A 141 6.62 -18.30 3.81
CA SER A 141 5.38 -18.26 4.58
C SER A 141 4.28 -17.54 3.81
N SER A 142 3.02 -17.92 4.03
CA SER A 142 1.88 -17.25 3.41
C SER A 142 1.38 -16.05 4.23
N VAL A 143 0.62 -15.18 3.57
CA VAL A 143 -0.24 -14.20 4.24
C VAL A 143 -1.69 -14.63 4.04
N LEU A 144 -2.41 -14.90 5.11
CA LEU A 144 -3.78 -15.42 5.06
C LEU A 144 -4.79 -14.37 5.52
N PHE A 145 -6.01 -14.47 5.02
CA PHE A 145 -7.12 -13.61 5.41
C PHE A 145 -8.16 -14.38 6.22
N CYS A 146 -8.45 -13.90 7.43
CA CYS A 146 -9.50 -14.41 8.29
C CYS A 146 -10.81 -13.64 8.03
N PRO A 147 -11.88 -14.28 7.51
CA PRO A 147 -13.15 -13.62 7.26
C PRO A 147 -13.99 -13.38 8.53
N ASP A 148 -13.75 -14.14 9.60
CA ASP A 148 -14.56 -14.12 10.83
C ASP A 148 -14.11 -13.05 11.83
N ALA A 149 -12.87 -12.57 11.69
CA ALA A 149 -12.35 -11.44 12.44
C ALA A 149 -12.71 -10.15 11.71
N GLU A 150 -13.42 -9.25 12.39
CA GLU A 150 -13.89 -7.99 11.82
C GLU A 150 -13.43 -6.80 12.67
N ILE A 151 -12.99 -5.73 12.00
CA ILE A 151 -12.82 -4.42 12.62
C ILE A 151 -13.55 -3.35 11.80
N THR A 152 -13.88 -2.24 12.45
CA THR A 152 -14.31 -1.02 11.77
C THR A 152 -13.14 -0.04 11.78
N HIS A 153 -12.73 0.45 10.61
CA HIS A 153 -11.66 1.44 10.47
C HIS A 153 -12.27 2.77 10.05
N LEU A 154 -12.11 3.79 10.89
CA LEU A 154 -12.76 5.09 10.71
C LEU A 154 -12.15 5.84 9.51
N GLY A 155 -10.82 5.78 9.36
CA GLY A 155 -10.07 6.23 8.20
C GLY A 155 -10.18 7.74 7.91
N GLY A 156 -9.28 8.22 7.04
CA GLY A 156 -9.48 9.47 6.29
C GLY A 156 -9.28 10.80 7.03
N GLN A 157 -9.06 10.81 8.35
CA GLN A 157 -8.90 12.06 9.11
C GLN A 157 -7.58 12.79 8.80
N SER A 158 -6.50 12.07 8.49
CA SER A 158 -5.15 12.66 8.31
C SER A 158 -4.86 13.15 6.88
N VAL A 159 -5.50 12.56 5.86
CA VAL A 159 -5.19 12.81 4.44
C VAL A 159 -5.82 14.11 3.93
N GLY A 160 -6.95 14.52 4.49
CA GLY A 160 -7.73 15.69 4.03
C GLY A 160 -6.99 17.02 4.12
N ARG A 161 -5.96 17.14 4.96
CA ARG A 161 -5.26 18.40 5.21
C ARG A 161 -4.10 18.70 4.24
N PHE A 162 -3.51 17.66 3.60
CA PHE A 162 -2.29 17.83 2.77
C PHE A 162 -2.22 16.91 1.53
N PRO A 163 -3.19 16.97 0.59
CA PRO A 163 -3.34 15.97 -0.48
C PRO A 163 -2.10 15.81 -1.38
N ILE A 164 -1.36 16.89 -1.65
CA ILE A 164 -0.17 16.86 -2.52
C ILE A 164 1.01 16.17 -1.83
N ARG A 165 1.26 16.46 -0.55
CA ARG A 165 2.38 15.86 0.20
C ARG A 165 2.21 14.34 0.29
N PHE A 166 1.01 13.88 0.66
CA PHE A 166 0.69 12.45 0.70
C PHE A 166 0.75 11.77 -0.68
N ALA A 167 0.33 12.47 -1.74
CA ALA A 167 0.46 11.95 -3.09
C ALA A 167 1.93 11.72 -3.46
N LEU A 168 2.81 12.70 -3.20
CA LEU A 168 4.25 12.57 -3.45
C LEU A 168 4.89 11.45 -2.62
N GLU A 169 4.54 11.31 -1.34
CA GLU A 169 5.03 10.19 -0.52
C GLU A 169 4.62 8.83 -1.09
N THR A 170 3.41 8.72 -1.65
CA THR A 170 2.96 7.48 -2.31
C THR A 170 3.89 7.10 -3.47
N TYR A 171 4.32 8.08 -4.27
CA TYR A 171 5.27 7.84 -5.37
C TYR A 171 6.68 7.55 -4.88
N ARG A 172 7.16 8.25 -3.84
CA ARG A 172 8.45 8.01 -3.18
C ARG A 172 8.54 6.57 -2.70
N SER A 173 7.58 6.13 -1.88
CA SER A 173 7.50 4.75 -1.38
C SER A 173 7.31 3.74 -2.51
N GLY A 174 6.53 4.09 -3.54
CA GLY A 174 6.36 3.25 -4.73
C GLY A 174 7.69 2.98 -5.43
N TYR A 175 8.50 4.01 -5.72
CA TYR A 175 9.82 3.82 -6.31
C TYR A 175 10.73 2.93 -5.47
N ARG A 176 10.74 3.13 -4.14
CA ARG A 176 11.52 2.28 -3.22
C ARG A 176 11.06 0.83 -3.24
N PHE A 177 9.75 0.58 -3.24
CA PHE A 177 9.18 -0.77 -3.32
C PHE A 177 9.58 -1.44 -4.63
N PHE A 178 9.39 -0.75 -5.76
CA PHE A 178 9.73 -1.32 -7.07
C PHE A 178 11.23 -1.52 -7.27
N PHE A 179 12.07 -0.66 -6.69
CA PHE A 179 13.51 -0.91 -6.64
C PHE A 179 13.84 -2.15 -5.80
N LYS A 180 13.36 -2.19 -4.56
CA LYS A 180 13.65 -3.27 -3.60
C LYS A 180 13.24 -4.65 -4.10
N HIS A 181 12.11 -4.76 -4.80
CA HIS A 181 11.58 -6.06 -5.22
C HIS A 181 11.75 -6.39 -6.70
N TYR A 182 11.98 -5.40 -7.56
CA TYR A 182 12.06 -5.57 -9.03
C TYR A 182 13.28 -4.90 -9.67
N GLY A 183 14.16 -4.29 -8.88
CA GLY A 183 15.37 -3.62 -9.32
C GLY A 183 15.12 -2.42 -10.25
N TRP A 184 16.18 -1.97 -10.92
CA TRP A 184 16.12 -0.82 -11.84
C TRP A 184 15.13 -1.03 -13.00
N LYS A 185 14.96 -2.27 -13.49
CA LYS A 185 13.95 -2.58 -14.51
C LYS A 185 12.53 -2.29 -14.00
N GLY A 186 12.25 -2.60 -12.74
CA GLY A 186 10.99 -2.26 -12.08
C GLY A 186 10.77 -0.76 -11.99
N VAL A 187 11.79 -0.02 -11.53
CA VAL A 187 11.78 1.45 -11.41
C VAL A 187 11.50 2.13 -12.75
N THR A 188 12.20 1.74 -13.82
CA THR A 188 11.99 2.32 -15.15
C THR A 188 10.57 2.08 -15.65
N ARG A 189 10.05 0.84 -15.50
CA ARG A 189 8.69 0.51 -15.96
C ARG A 189 7.62 1.24 -15.16
N ILE A 190 7.73 1.26 -13.83
CA ILE A 190 6.72 1.92 -13.00
C ILE A 190 6.71 3.44 -13.21
N ARG A 191 7.87 4.07 -13.47
CA ARG A 191 7.93 5.49 -13.81
C ARG A 191 7.04 5.84 -15.00
N TRP A 192 7.15 5.09 -16.08
CA TRP A 192 6.34 5.32 -17.27
C TRP A 192 4.85 5.06 -17.02
N ILE A 193 4.52 4.06 -16.21
CA ILE A 193 3.13 3.80 -15.79
C ILE A 193 2.59 4.96 -14.94
N TYR A 194 3.38 5.51 -14.01
CA TYR A 194 2.98 6.66 -13.20
C TYR A 194 2.76 7.90 -14.06
N LEU A 195 3.68 8.22 -14.97
CA LEU A 195 3.54 9.35 -15.88
C LEU A 195 2.31 9.20 -16.79
N ALA A 196 2.10 8.01 -17.38
CA ALA A 196 0.91 7.74 -18.19
C ALA A 196 -0.39 7.86 -17.38
N ASN A 197 -0.42 7.35 -16.15
CA ASN A 197 -1.59 7.46 -15.28
C ASN A 197 -1.88 8.91 -14.90
N LEU A 198 -0.86 9.65 -14.48
CA LEU A 198 -0.96 11.05 -14.10
C LEU A 198 -1.48 11.89 -15.27
N TRP A 199 -0.93 11.68 -16.47
CA TRP A 199 -1.37 12.36 -17.69
C TRP A 199 -2.82 12.03 -18.03
N LEU A 200 -3.19 10.74 -18.05
CA LEU A 200 -4.57 10.31 -18.31
C LEU A 200 -5.57 10.89 -17.31
N ARG A 201 -5.22 10.88 -16.01
CA ARG A 201 -6.03 11.46 -14.93
C ARG A 201 -6.19 12.96 -15.10
N TRP A 202 -5.09 13.67 -15.32
CA TRP A 202 -5.09 15.12 -15.45
C TRP A 202 -5.91 15.56 -16.67
N THR A 203 -5.73 14.91 -17.82
CA THR A 203 -6.51 15.17 -19.03
C THR A 203 -7.99 14.87 -18.81
N GLY A 204 -8.33 13.71 -18.24
CA GLY A 204 -9.72 13.35 -17.93
C GLY A 204 -10.39 14.36 -17.00
N TYR A 205 -9.73 14.79 -15.93
CA TYR A 205 -10.29 15.80 -15.02
C TYR A 205 -10.33 17.21 -15.62
N ARG A 206 -9.43 17.55 -16.54
CA ARG A 206 -9.55 18.79 -17.33
C ARG A 206 -10.79 18.77 -18.21
N LEU A 207 -11.08 17.64 -18.85
CA LEU A 207 -12.31 17.47 -19.64
C LEU A 207 -13.56 17.63 -18.75
N VAL A 208 -13.57 17.03 -17.55
CA VAL A 208 -14.66 17.21 -16.58
C VAL A 208 -14.81 18.67 -16.15
N LYS A 209 -13.70 19.41 -16.00
CA LYS A 209 -13.71 20.82 -15.57
C LYS A 209 -14.51 21.72 -16.51
N PHE A 210 -14.50 21.43 -17.82
CA PHE A 210 -15.32 22.19 -18.78
C PHE A 210 -16.83 22.08 -18.51
N VAL A 211 -17.28 20.99 -17.88
CA VAL A 211 -18.70 20.73 -17.61
C VAL A 211 -19.07 21.04 -16.17
N ARG A 212 -18.15 20.80 -15.22
CA ARG A 212 -18.39 20.96 -13.77
C ARG A 212 -17.16 21.58 -13.09
N PRO A 213 -16.98 22.91 -13.16
CA PRO A 213 -15.90 23.59 -12.46
C PRO A 213 -16.12 23.58 -10.94
N GLY A 214 -15.03 23.68 -10.19
CA GLY A 214 -15.09 23.77 -8.73
C GLY A 214 -13.71 23.67 -8.08
N GLU A 215 -13.58 24.25 -6.89
CA GLU A 215 -12.31 24.34 -6.15
C GLU A 215 -11.70 22.96 -5.87
N ALA A 216 -12.52 21.97 -5.50
CA ALA A 216 -12.06 20.60 -5.26
C ALA A 216 -11.42 19.96 -6.53
N LEU A 217 -11.94 20.29 -7.71
CA LEU A 217 -11.39 19.82 -8.98
C LEU A 217 -10.09 20.55 -9.33
N ASP A 218 -10.00 21.85 -9.03
CA ASP A 218 -8.79 22.64 -9.21
C ASP A 218 -7.64 22.14 -8.33
N ASN A 219 -7.92 21.86 -7.05
CA ASN A 219 -6.96 21.27 -6.13
C ASN A 219 -6.48 19.89 -6.61
N ARG A 220 -7.38 19.09 -7.18
CA ARG A 220 -7.04 17.78 -7.76
C ARG A 220 -6.16 17.91 -9.02
N LEU A 221 -6.49 18.82 -9.93
CA LEU A 221 -5.69 19.08 -11.12
C LEU A 221 -4.30 19.61 -10.77
N LYS A 222 -4.21 20.49 -9.76
CA LYS A 222 -2.94 20.97 -9.20
C LYS A 222 -2.11 19.81 -8.63
N MET A 223 -2.72 18.93 -7.85
CA MET A 223 -2.05 17.73 -7.33
C MET A 223 -1.47 16.86 -8.44
N TYR A 224 -2.24 16.56 -9.50
CA TYR A 224 -1.74 15.77 -10.61
C TYR A 224 -0.61 16.48 -11.38
N ALA A 225 -0.72 17.80 -11.59
CA ALA A 225 0.33 18.56 -12.25
C ALA A 225 1.65 18.52 -11.45
N VAL A 226 1.59 18.75 -10.14
CA VAL A 226 2.77 18.70 -9.25
C VAL A 226 3.38 17.30 -9.22
N ALA A 227 2.56 16.26 -9.06
CA ALA A 227 3.04 14.88 -9.06
C ALA A 227 3.68 14.48 -10.41
N MET A 228 3.11 14.93 -11.52
CA MET A 228 3.62 14.65 -12.87
C MET A 228 4.96 15.34 -13.10
N ASP A 229 5.06 16.63 -12.76
CA ASP A 229 6.30 17.39 -12.83
C ASP A 229 7.40 16.78 -11.96
N TRP A 230 7.08 16.38 -10.72
CA TRP A 230 8.03 15.68 -9.85
C TRP A 230 8.51 14.37 -10.48
N ASN A 231 7.62 13.50 -10.96
CA ASN A 231 7.99 12.24 -11.61
C ASN A 231 8.79 12.46 -12.91
N TRP A 232 8.55 13.56 -13.63
CA TRP A 232 9.29 13.92 -14.84
C TRP A 232 10.71 14.40 -14.54
N ARG A 233 10.88 15.26 -13.51
CA ARG A 233 12.19 15.79 -13.11
C ARG A 233 13.00 14.86 -12.22
N LEU A 234 12.38 13.84 -11.62
CA LEU A 234 13.06 12.89 -10.75
C LEU A 234 14.18 12.17 -11.50
N ASP A 235 15.38 12.13 -10.90
CA ASP A 235 16.38 11.12 -11.21
C ASP A 235 16.17 9.94 -10.26
N PRO A 236 15.65 8.79 -10.73
CA PRO A 236 15.36 7.67 -9.84
C PRO A 236 16.61 7.07 -9.21
N ARG A 237 17.78 7.20 -9.84
CA ARG A 237 19.03 6.67 -9.26
C ARG A 237 19.45 7.51 -8.07
N ARG A 238 19.60 8.81 -8.27
CA ARG A 238 19.95 9.74 -7.18
C ARG A 238 18.91 9.75 -6.07
N PHE A 239 17.63 9.60 -6.39
CA PHE A 239 16.60 9.48 -5.37
C PHE A 239 16.74 8.22 -4.51
N ILE A 240 16.93 7.07 -5.13
CA ILE A 240 17.03 5.79 -4.42
C ILE A 240 18.35 5.66 -3.67
N GLU A 241 19.46 6.09 -4.27
CA GLU A 241 20.81 5.90 -3.73
C GLU A 241 21.20 7.02 -2.75
N GLU A 242 20.88 8.27 -3.09
CA GLU A 242 21.33 9.45 -2.35
C GLU A 242 20.21 10.14 -1.56
N GLY A 243 18.94 9.78 -1.80
CA GLY A 243 17.79 10.48 -1.23
C GLY A 243 17.51 11.84 -1.92
N ILE A 244 18.15 12.12 -3.05
CA ILE A 244 18.05 13.42 -3.72
C ILE A 244 16.87 13.44 -4.69
N GLU A 245 15.99 14.42 -4.52
CA GLU A 245 14.79 14.60 -5.33
C GLU A 245 14.60 16.07 -5.74
N PRO A 246 13.84 16.33 -6.83
CA PRO A 246 13.54 17.69 -7.23
C PRO A 246 12.67 18.42 -6.21
N GLY A 247 12.98 19.70 -5.97
CA GLY A 247 12.13 20.59 -5.18
C GLY A 247 10.78 20.81 -5.86
N VAL A 248 9.71 20.77 -5.07
CA VAL A 248 8.31 20.88 -5.54
C VAL A 248 7.50 21.97 -4.83
N GLY A 249 8.16 22.88 -4.11
CA GLY A 249 7.49 23.92 -3.33
C GLY A 249 6.71 23.41 -2.11
N TYR A 250 6.90 22.14 -1.75
CA TYR A 250 6.34 21.51 -0.55
C TYR A 250 7.44 20.72 0.16
N GLU A 251 7.51 20.86 1.47
CA GLU A 251 8.36 20.01 2.29
C GLU A 251 7.83 18.57 2.30
N PRO A 252 8.71 17.56 2.16
CA PRO A 252 8.39 16.15 2.37
C PRO A 252 7.80 15.90 3.77
N LEU A 253 7.01 14.82 3.91
CA LEU A 253 6.53 14.44 5.25
C LEU A 253 7.65 13.85 6.13
N ALA A 254 8.67 13.28 5.48
CA ALA A 254 9.93 12.87 6.09
C ALA A 254 11.07 13.09 5.10
N PRO A 255 12.31 13.30 5.58
CA PRO A 255 13.49 13.32 4.72
C PRO A 255 13.54 12.04 3.87
N ALA A 256 13.97 12.12 2.62
CA ALA A 256 14.04 10.95 1.75
C ALA A 256 15.18 10.01 2.20
N PRO A 257 14.88 8.83 2.75
CA PRO A 257 15.90 7.87 3.14
C PRO A 257 16.58 7.24 1.92
N LYS A 258 17.87 6.93 2.08
CA LYS A 258 18.67 6.18 1.11
C LYS A 258 18.33 4.69 1.18
N MET A 259 18.19 4.04 0.03
CA MET A 259 17.97 2.59 -0.09
C MET A 259 19.24 1.81 -0.40
N ALA A 260 20.27 2.45 -0.95
CA ALA A 260 21.51 1.78 -1.39
C ALA A 260 22.45 1.38 -0.24
N GLU A 261 22.20 1.85 0.98
CA GLU A 261 22.93 1.41 2.17
C GLU A 261 22.15 0.28 2.87
N SER A 262 22.36 -0.97 2.42
CA SER A 262 22.26 -2.21 3.23
C SER A 262 22.56 -3.45 2.38
N THR A 263 23.82 -3.68 2.04
CA THR A 263 24.37 -5.03 1.85
C THR A 263 25.54 -5.19 2.80
N VAL A 264 25.23 -5.62 4.02
CA VAL A 264 26.12 -6.44 4.85
C VAL A 264 25.28 -7.60 5.34
#